data_AF-A0A0K0D044-F1
#
_entry.id   AF-A0A0K0D044-F1
#
_cell.length_a   1.000
_cell.length_b   1.000
_cell.length_c   1.000
_cell.angle_alpha   90.00
_cell.angle_beta   90.00
_cell.angle_gamma   90.00
#
_symmetry.space_group_name_H-M   'P 1'
#
loop_
_entity.id
_entity.type
_entity.pdbx_description
1 polymer ?
#
loop_
_entity_poly.entity_id
_entity_poly.type
_entity_poly.pdbx_seq_one_letter_code
_entity_poly.pdbx_strand_id
1 'polypeptide(L)'
;MMTAAPPRPAPKPGRVRVYRALYSYEARTDQEMSFAEGDILYVSDRGPNDDWLPATCGGKKGLVPMNYVVSENVEELSNPLHEAARRGNLLFLIECINNQVSVNSLDKSGSTALYWACHGGHASVVKYLLELPGITTSSQVLLFNTFHIYIILWSSVKVVLLVRLVVHHEMSDFTKQRSHLLTNFSKSSFLSSLALHYNVK
;
A
#
# COMPACT_ATOMS: atom_id res chain seq x y z
N MET A 1 33.76 31.33 20.01
CA MET A 1 32.78 31.26 18.90
C MET A 1 32.16 29.87 18.94
N MET A 2 30.87 29.75 19.26
CA MET A 2 30.15 28.47 19.33
C MET A 2 29.77 28.03 17.92
N THR A 3 30.36 26.93 17.44
CA THR A 3 29.98 26.32 16.16
C THR A 3 28.62 25.64 16.33
N ALA A 4 27.62 26.07 15.54
CA ALA A 4 26.31 25.44 15.52
C ALA A 4 26.43 23.98 15.08
N ALA A 5 25.87 23.06 15.87
CA ALA A 5 25.81 21.66 15.51
C ALA A 5 25.01 21.49 14.19
N PRO A 6 25.39 20.56 13.31
CA PRO A 6 24.69 20.33 12.06
C PRO A 6 23.20 20.01 12.32
N PRO A 7 22.29 20.44 11.42
CA PRO A 7 20.85 20.16 11.57
C PRO A 7 20.64 18.66 11.70
N ARG A 8 19.95 18.25 12.78
CA ARG A 8 19.61 16.83 12.99
C ARG A 8 18.90 16.31 11.73
N PRO A 9 19.32 15.17 11.16
CA PRO A 9 18.65 14.59 10.00
C PRO A 9 17.16 14.40 10.32
N ALA A 10 16.30 14.72 9.35
CA ALA A 10 14.86 14.64 9.53
C ALA A 10 14.46 13.26 10.06
N PRO A 11 13.62 13.16 11.10
CA PRO A 11 13.19 11.88 11.64
C PRO A 11 12.53 11.06 10.53
N LYS A 12 12.94 9.79 10.37
CA LYS A 12 12.32 8.85 9.43
C LYS A 12 10.78 8.86 9.67
N PRO A 13 9.92 8.81 8.64
CA PRO A 13 8.47 8.77 8.85
C PRO A 13 8.12 7.58 9.77
N GLY A 14 7.29 7.81 10.79
CA GLY A 14 6.74 6.75 11.64
C GLY A 14 5.78 5.85 10.85
N ARG A 15 5.51 4.64 11.34
CA ARG A 15 4.51 3.75 10.75
C ARG A 15 3.13 4.20 11.21
N VAL A 16 2.25 4.53 10.26
CA VAL A 16 0.84 4.83 10.56
C VAL A 16 0.05 3.52 10.64
N ARG A 17 -0.72 3.37 11.72
CA ARG A 17 -1.68 2.28 11.94
C ARG A 17 -3.09 2.87 11.95
N VAL A 18 -4.06 2.08 11.49
CA VAL A 18 -5.44 2.53 11.32
C VAL A 18 -6.33 1.77 12.29
N TYR A 19 -7.14 2.50 13.04
CA TYR A 19 -8.05 1.96 14.04
C TYR A 19 -9.45 2.49 13.82
N ARG A 20 -10.46 1.73 14.23
CA ARG A 20 -11.82 2.21 14.42
C ARG A 20 -12.07 2.39 15.91
N ALA A 21 -12.55 3.56 16.31
CA ALA A 21 -12.97 3.82 17.69
C ALA A 21 -14.23 3.02 18.00
N LEU A 22 -14.24 2.27 19.09
CA LEU A 22 -15.42 1.54 19.58
C LEU A 22 -16.23 2.34 20.60
N TYR A 23 -15.66 3.42 21.14
CA TYR A 23 -16.32 4.35 22.03
C TYR A 23 -15.95 5.79 21.65
N SER A 24 -16.71 6.76 22.14
CA SER A 24 -16.34 8.18 21.99
C SER A 24 -15.26 8.58 22.99
N TYR A 25 -14.44 9.54 22.61
CA TYR A 25 -13.46 10.18 23.49
C TYR A 25 -13.60 11.69 23.41
N GLU A 26 -13.70 12.33 24.57
CA GLU A 26 -13.71 13.78 24.70
C GLU A 26 -12.34 14.26 25.17
N ALA A 27 -11.77 15.19 24.40
CA ALA A 27 -10.49 15.83 24.68
C ALA A 27 -10.59 16.62 25.99
N ARG A 28 -9.59 16.43 26.86
CA ARG A 28 -9.46 17.14 28.14
C ARG A 28 -8.56 18.36 28.03
N THR A 29 -7.72 18.40 26.99
CA THR A 29 -6.79 19.49 26.72
C THR A 29 -6.87 19.91 25.25
N ASP A 30 -6.41 21.12 24.92
CA ASP A 30 -6.44 21.64 23.56
C ASP A 30 -5.49 20.90 22.58
N GLN A 31 -4.58 20.08 23.11
CA GLN A 31 -3.67 19.25 22.32
C GLN A 31 -4.28 17.90 21.95
N GLU A 32 -5.28 17.47 22.70
CA GLU A 32 -6.02 16.23 22.49
C GLU A 32 -7.08 16.40 21.38
N MET A 33 -7.45 15.29 20.75
CA MET A 33 -8.55 15.28 19.79
C MET A 33 -9.76 14.53 20.32
N SER A 34 -10.95 15.10 20.13
CA SER A 34 -12.21 14.40 20.37
C SER A 34 -12.66 13.64 19.13
N PHE A 35 -13.26 12.47 19.32
CA PHE A 35 -13.77 11.62 18.25
C PHE A 35 -14.95 10.76 18.77
N ALA A 36 -15.80 10.33 17.85
CA ALA A 36 -17.00 9.56 18.15
C ALA A 36 -16.78 8.04 18.00
N GLU A 37 -17.70 7.26 18.54
CA GLU A 37 -17.79 5.84 18.23
C GLU A 37 -17.94 5.63 16.71
N GLY A 38 -17.17 4.69 16.17
CA GLY A 38 -17.15 4.34 14.75
C GLY A 38 -16.14 5.12 13.90
N ASP A 39 -15.56 6.20 14.43
CA ASP A 39 -14.58 7.02 13.72
C ASP A 39 -13.30 6.25 13.37
N ILE A 40 -12.70 6.57 12.23
CA ILE A 40 -11.43 6.00 11.78
C ILE A 40 -10.28 6.91 12.23
N LEU A 41 -9.38 6.34 13.01
CA LEU A 41 -8.20 7.00 13.56
C LEU A 41 -6.95 6.53 12.81
N TYR A 42 -6.19 7.48 12.28
CA TYR A 42 -4.88 7.26 11.67
C TYR A 42 -3.80 7.64 12.68
N VAL A 43 -3.26 6.64 13.39
CA VAL A 43 -2.37 6.85 14.54
C VAL A 43 -0.91 6.58 14.12
N SER A 44 -0.03 7.52 14.41
CA SER A 44 1.41 7.38 14.24
C SER A 44 2.02 6.65 15.44
N ASP A 45 2.91 5.69 15.19
CA ASP A 45 3.69 5.00 16.23
C ASP A 45 4.74 5.88 16.92
N ARG A 46 4.96 7.11 16.41
CA ARG A 46 5.89 8.08 16.99
C ARG A 46 5.15 9.26 17.58
N GLY A 47 5.07 9.27 18.91
CA GLY A 47 4.55 10.38 19.68
C GLY A 47 5.61 11.21 20.40
N PRO A 48 5.19 12.33 21.02
CA PRO A 48 6.06 13.16 21.86
C PRO A 48 6.57 12.42 23.11
N ASN A 49 5.83 11.41 23.59
CA ASN A 49 6.17 10.56 24.71
C ASN A 49 5.42 9.21 24.59
N ASP A 50 5.58 8.35 25.58
CA ASP A 50 4.99 7.00 25.61
C ASP A 50 3.49 7.01 25.97
N ASP A 51 2.91 8.15 26.36
CA ASP A 51 1.51 8.25 26.78
C ASP A 51 0.60 8.80 25.68
N TRP A 52 1.15 9.53 24.71
CA TRP A 52 0.37 10.28 23.72
C TRP A 52 0.85 10.01 22.30
N LEU A 53 -0.09 9.60 21.45
CA LEU A 53 0.17 9.28 20.06
C LEU A 53 -0.48 10.33 19.14
N PRO A 54 0.26 10.91 18.18
CA PRO A 54 -0.31 11.76 17.16
C PRO A 54 -1.26 10.95 16.28
N ALA A 55 -2.46 11.46 16.10
CA ALA A 55 -3.45 10.86 15.24
C ALA A 55 -4.17 11.90 14.37
N THR A 56 -4.80 11.40 13.32
CA THR A 56 -5.70 12.17 12.46
C THR A 56 -7.05 11.47 12.39
N CYS A 57 -8.13 12.24 12.45
CA CYS A 57 -9.52 11.77 12.31
C CYS A 57 -10.33 12.87 11.62
N GLY A 58 -11.04 12.55 10.54
CA GLY A 58 -11.88 13.51 9.81
C GLY A 58 -11.13 14.78 9.38
N GLY A 59 -9.84 14.66 9.05
CA GLY A 59 -8.96 15.79 8.69
C GLY A 59 -8.44 16.62 9.87
N LYS A 60 -8.90 16.37 11.10
CA LYS A 60 -8.37 17.01 12.32
C LYS A 60 -7.20 16.20 12.86
N LYS A 61 -6.13 16.90 13.25
CA LYS A 61 -4.95 16.31 13.89
C LYS A 61 -4.95 16.64 15.39
N GLY A 62 -4.52 15.70 16.20
CA GLY A 62 -4.31 15.90 17.62
C GLY A 62 -3.63 14.71 18.27
N LEU A 63 -3.59 14.70 19.59
CA LEU A 63 -3.07 13.58 20.36
C LEU A 63 -4.21 12.67 20.83
N VAL A 64 -3.97 11.37 20.76
CA VAL A 64 -4.80 10.34 21.38
C VAL A 64 -3.99 9.63 22.45
N PRO A 65 -4.59 9.28 23.59
CA PRO A 65 -3.84 8.63 24.65
C PRO A 65 -3.55 7.17 24.27
N MET A 66 -2.32 6.71 24.53
CA MET A 66 -1.87 5.37 24.15
C MET A 66 -2.71 4.27 24.82
N ASN A 67 -3.17 4.50 26.06
CA ASN A 67 -4.05 3.57 26.77
C ASN A 67 -5.37 3.31 26.01
N TYR A 68 -5.87 4.29 25.29
CA TYR A 68 -7.08 4.15 24.48
C TYR A 68 -6.83 3.24 23.28
N VAL A 69 -5.70 3.44 22.59
CA VAL A 69 -5.32 2.69 21.38
C VAL A 69 -4.88 1.25 21.67
N VAL A 70 -4.37 0.96 22.87
CA VAL A 70 -3.90 -0.39 23.26
C VAL A 70 -5.01 -1.22 23.93
N SER A 71 -6.10 -0.59 24.35
CA SER A 71 -7.23 -1.25 25.02
C SER A 71 -8.28 -1.79 24.05
N GLU A 72 -9.31 -2.46 24.58
CA GLU A 72 -10.52 -2.91 23.86
C GLU A 72 -11.41 -1.75 23.36
N ASN A 73 -10.96 -0.49 23.48
CA ASN A 73 -11.68 0.68 23.00
C ASN A 73 -11.50 0.93 21.50
N VAL A 74 -10.66 0.15 20.83
CA VAL A 74 -10.42 0.26 19.38
C VAL A 74 -10.40 -1.10 18.69
N GLU A 75 -10.77 -1.09 17.42
CA GLU A 75 -10.56 -2.21 16.50
C GLU A 75 -9.43 -1.84 15.53
N GLU A 76 -8.33 -2.61 15.48
CA GLU A 76 -7.25 -2.38 14.51
C GLU A 76 -7.63 -2.90 13.12
N LEU A 77 -7.56 -2.03 12.13
CA LEU A 77 -7.74 -2.39 10.73
C LEU A 77 -6.38 -2.83 10.18
N SER A 78 -6.12 -4.15 10.15
CA SER A 78 -4.79 -4.66 9.80
C SER A 78 -4.36 -4.40 8.35
N ASN A 79 -5.29 -4.15 7.42
CA ASN A 79 -5.03 -3.90 5.99
C ASN A 79 -6.08 -2.96 5.35
N PRO A 80 -6.16 -1.68 5.75
CA PRO A 80 -7.24 -0.78 5.36
C PRO A 80 -7.22 -0.49 3.86
N LEU A 81 -6.03 -0.37 3.26
CA LEU A 81 -5.86 -0.15 1.81
C LEU A 81 -6.30 -1.34 0.97
N HIS A 82 -5.99 -2.57 1.40
CA HIS A 82 -6.43 -3.78 0.70
C HIS A 82 -7.96 -3.89 0.72
N GLU A 83 -8.58 -3.62 1.87
CA GLU A 83 -10.03 -3.65 2.01
C GLU A 83 -10.71 -2.58 1.15
N ALA A 84 -10.16 -1.36 1.15
CA ALA A 84 -10.62 -0.27 0.28
C ALA A 84 -10.53 -0.66 -1.20
N ALA A 85 -9.39 -1.22 -1.60
CA ALA A 85 -9.15 -1.66 -2.97
C ALA A 85 -10.05 -2.81 -3.39
N ARG A 86 -10.25 -3.82 -2.53
CA ARG A 86 -11.12 -4.98 -2.76
C ARG A 86 -12.58 -4.58 -2.98
N ARG A 87 -13.04 -3.56 -2.25
CA ARG A 87 -14.41 -3.01 -2.37
C ARG A 87 -14.55 -1.95 -3.47
N GLY A 88 -13.45 -1.46 -4.04
CA GLY A 88 -13.48 -0.33 -4.96
C GLY A 88 -13.78 1.01 -4.30
N ASN A 89 -13.59 1.13 -2.99
CA ASN A 89 -13.82 2.37 -2.25
C ASN A 89 -12.64 3.34 -2.45
N LEU A 90 -12.70 4.08 -3.55
CA LEU A 90 -11.66 5.05 -3.92
C LEU A 90 -11.49 6.15 -2.86
N LEU A 91 -12.57 6.67 -2.29
CA LEU A 91 -12.51 7.77 -1.33
C LEU A 91 -11.74 7.37 -0.06
N PHE A 92 -12.07 6.23 0.52
CA PHE A 92 -11.38 5.73 1.71
C PHE A 92 -9.93 5.36 1.41
N LEU A 93 -9.63 4.88 0.20
CA LEU A 93 -8.27 4.61 -0.24
C LEU A 93 -7.42 5.89 -0.32
N ILE A 94 -7.98 6.95 -0.91
CA ILE A 94 -7.34 8.28 -0.95
C ILE A 94 -7.11 8.80 0.46
N GLU A 95 -8.10 8.67 1.35
CA GLU A 95 -8.00 9.08 2.74
C GLU A 95 -6.85 8.36 3.47
N CYS A 96 -6.72 7.04 3.30
CA CYS A 96 -5.61 6.27 3.86
C CYS A 96 -4.25 6.75 3.34
N ILE A 97 -4.13 7.05 2.04
CA ILE A 97 -2.88 7.49 1.42
C ILE A 97 -2.49 8.90 1.90
N ASN A 98 -3.46 9.80 1.98
CA ASN A 98 -3.24 11.16 2.51
C ASN A 98 -2.78 11.13 3.96
N ASN A 99 -3.23 10.14 4.74
CA ASN A 99 -2.78 9.88 6.10
C ASN A 99 -1.51 9.01 6.18
N GLN A 100 -0.74 8.90 5.08
CA GLN A 100 0.58 8.26 5.04
C GLN A 100 0.57 6.75 5.38
N VAL A 101 -0.56 6.07 5.15
CA VAL A 101 -0.61 4.61 5.24
C VAL A 101 0.24 4.00 4.12
N SER A 102 1.05 2.98 4.47
CA SER A 102 1.99 2.36 3.54
C SER A 102 1.27 1.60 2.41
N VAL A 103 1.38 2.14 1.19
CA VAL A 103 0.74 1.61 -0.04
C VAL A 103 1.27 0.25 -0.46
N ASN A 104 2.56 -0.01 -0.22
CA ASN A 104 3.24 -1.24 -0.61
C ASN A 104 3.18 -2.34 0.46
N SER A 105 2.31 -2.19 1.46
CA SER A 105 2.12 -3.21 2.49
C SER A 105 1.54 -4.48 1.88
N LEU A 106 2.02 -5.63 2.36
CA LEU A 106 1.50 -6.94 1.98
C LEU A 106 0.53 -7.44 3.05
N ASP A 107 -0.56 -8.07 2.61
CA ASP A 107 -1.46 -8.76 3.54
C ASP A 107 -0.89 -10.11 3.99
N LYS A 108 -1.67 -10.87 4.76
CA LYS A 108 -1.29 -12.21 5.25
C LYS A 108 -1.02 -13.21 4.12
N SER A 109 -1.55 -12.95 2.92
CA SER A 109 -1.38 -13.77 1.72
C SER A 109 -0.27 -13.24 0.80
N GLY A 110 0.45 -12.18 1.20
CA GLY A 110 1.50 -11.58 0.40
C GLY A 110 0.98 -10.71 -0.76
N SER A 111 -0.29 -10.31 -0.74
CA SER A 111 -0.91 -9.50 -1.79
C SER A 111 -0.86 -8.01 -1.46
N THR A 112 -0.77 -7.17 -2.50
CA THR A 112 -0.81 -5.70 -2.38
C THR A 112 -2.24 -5.16 -2.54
N ALA A 113 -2.48 -3.90 -2.17
CA ALA A 113 -3.77 -3.26 -2.45
C ALA A 113 -4.08 -3.20 -3.98
N LEU A 114 -3.05 -3.01 -4.81
CA LEU A 114 -3.19 -3.03 -6.27
C LEU A 114 -3.70 -4.38 -6.79
N TYR A 115 -3.24 -5.49 -6.22
CA TYR A 115 -3.74 -6.83 -6.56
C TYR A 115 -5.26 -6.92 -6.38
N TRP A 116 -5.76 -6.52 -5.20
CA TRP A 116 -7.19 -6.58 -4.88
C TRP A 116 -8.03 -5.64 -5.74
N ALA A 117 -7.49 -4.46 -6.10
CA ALA A 117 -8.15 -3.54 -7.04
C ALA A 117 -8.31 -4.17 -8.43
N CYS A 118 -7.27 -4.83 -8.94
CA CYS A 118 -7.31 -5.55 -10.21
C CYS A 118 -8.24 -6.76 -10.15
N HIS A 119 -8.18 -7.54 -9.06
CA HIS A 119 -9.04 -8.71 -8.84
C HIS A 119 -10.52 -8.33 -8.81
N GLY A 120 -10.86 -7.17 -8.22
CA GLY A 120 -12.21 -6.65 -8.18
C GLY A 120 -12.66 -5.89 -9.44
N GLY A 121 -11.77 -5.65 -10.40
CA GLY A 121 -12.07 -4.87 -11.61
C GLY A 121 -12.24 -3.36 -11.37
N HIS A 122 -11.71 -2.84 -10.27
CA HIS A 122 -11.93 -1.46 -9.80
C HIS A 122 -11.01 -0.46 -10.52
N ALA A 123 -11.32 -0.18 -11.79
CA ALA A 123 -10.48 0.63 -12.68
C ALA A 123 -10.08 2.01 -12.09
N SER A 124 -10.99 2.68 -11.38
CA SER A 124 -10.70 3.98 -10.75
C SER A 124 -9.63 3.89 -9.66
N VAL A 125 -9.67 2.83 -8.86
CA VAL A 125 -8.66 2.57 -7.82
C VAL A 125 -7.33 2.18 -8.45
N VAL A 126 -7.35 1.30 -9.46
CA VAL A 126 -6.14 0.89 -10.20
C VAL A 126 -5.45 2.11 -10.81
N LYS A 127 -6.20 2.98 -11.48
CA LYS A 127 -5.67 4.20 -12.09
C LYS A 127 -5.01 5.09 -11.04
N TYR A 128 -5.70 5.37 -9.94
CA TYR A 128 -5.16 6.21 -8.88
C TYR A 128 -3.89 5.63 -8.25
N LEU A 129 -3.88 4.33 -7.97
CA LEU A 129 -2.71 3.64 -7.41
C LEU A 129 -1.49 3.69 -8.35
N LEU A 130 -1.70 3.57 -9.67
CA LEU A 130 -0.63 3.63 -10.67
C LEU A 130 -0.11 5.05 -10.92
N GLU A 131 -0.89 6.09 -10.62
CA GLU A 131 -0.46 7.49 -10.71
C GLU A 131 0.48 7.89 -9.54
N LEU A 132 0.59 7.07 -8.48
CA LEU A 132 1.38 7.42 -7.30
C LEU A 132 2.89 7.19 -7.52
N PRO A 133 3.74 8.19 -7.20
CA PRO A 133 5.19 8.06 -7.31
C PRO A 133 5.73 7.20 -6.15
N GLY A 134 5.90 5.90 -6.39
CA GLY A 134 6.45 4.97 -5.39
C GLY A 134 5.64 3.68 -5.19
N ILE A 135 4.59 3.45 -5.97
CA ILE A 135 3.95 2.14 -5.99
C ILE A 135 4.94 1.10 -6.53
N THR A 136 5.11 0.01 -5.80
CA THR A 136 6.00 -1.07 -6.24
C THR A 136 5.28 -1.85 -7.34
N THR A 137 5.46 -1.44 -8.60
CA THR A 137 5.15 -2.24 -9.80
C THR A 137 6.11 -3.44 -9.93
N SER A 138 7.20 -3.44 -9.13
CA SER A 138 8.32 -4.35 -9.24
C SER A 138 7.92 -5.82 -9.13
N SER A 139 8.25 -6.49 -10.22
CA SER A 139 8.36 -7.92 -10.57
C SER A 139 8.69 -8.95 -9.47
N GLN A 140 9.05 -8.59 -8.24
CA GLN A 140 9.46 -9.54 -7.19
C GLN A 140 8.29 -10.16 -6.40
N VAL A 141 7.21 -9.41 -6.13
CA VAL A 141 5.97 -9.96 -5.52
C VAL A 141 5.06 -10.60 -6.58
N LEU A 142 5.38 -10.33 -7.85
CA LEU A 142 4.65 -10.70 -9.03
C LEU A 142 4.99 -12.12 -9.52
N LEU A 143 6.08 -12.77 -9.14
CA LEU A 143 6.46 -14.05 -9.77
C LEU A 143 5.48 -15.21 -9.52
N PHE A 144 4.75 -15.21 -8.40
CA PHE A 144 3.65 -16.18 -8.16
C PHE A 144 2.27 -15.61 -8.52
N ASN A 145 2.07 -14.29 -8.38
CA ASN A 145 0.78 -13.62 -8.57
C ASN A 145 0.52 -13.13 -10.01
N THR A 146 1.56 -13.01 -10.85
CA THR A 146 1.45 -12.54 -12.26
C THR A 146 0.58 -13.47 -13.09
N PHE A 147 0.65 -14.78 -12.86
CA PHE A 147 -0.13 -15.73 -13.65
C PHE A 147 -1.64 -15.58 -13.39
N HIS A 148 -2.05 -15.40 -12.12
CA HIS A 148 -3.44 -15.21 -11.75
C HIS A 148 -3.97 -13.82 -12.16
N ILE A 149 -3.17 -12.76 -11.98
CA ILE A 149 -3.53 -11.42 -12.46
C ILE A 149 -3.68 -11.42 -13.99
N TYR A 150 -2.78 -12.09 -14.73
CA TYR A 150 -2.85 -12.19 -16.19
C TYR A 150 -4.13 -12.89 -16.67
N ILE A 151 -4.56 -13.95 -15.96
CA ILE A 151 -5.82 -14.67 -16.22
C ILE A 151 -7.05 -13.80 -15.89
N ILE A 152 -7.03 -13.05 -14.78
CA ILE A 152 -8.14 -12.15 -14.40
C ILE A 152 -8.25 -10.97 -15.38
N LEU A 153 -7.12 -10.43 -15.82
CA LEU A 153 -7.09 -9.37 -16.82
C LEU A 153 -7.78 -9.81 -18.12
N TRP A 154 -7.55 -11.03 -18.61
CA TRP A 154 -8.20 -11.53 -19.84
C TRP A 154 -9.74 -11.55 -19.79
N SER A 155 -10.35 -11.53 -18.61
CA SER A 155 -11.82 -11.48 -18.45
C SER A 155 -12.38 -10.05 -18.52
N SER A 156 -11.61 -9.02 -18.14
CA SER A 156 -12.06 -7.62 -18.06
C SER A 156 -11.32 -6.71 -19.06
N VAL A 157 -11.84 -6.63 -20.29
CA VAL A 157 -11.23 -5.93 -21.45
C VAL A 157 -10.75 -4.49 -21.15
N LYS A 158 -11.43 -3.75 -20.25
CA LYS A 158 -11.08 -2.37 -19.86
C LYS A 158 -9.83 -2.28 -18.98
N VAL A 159 -9.63 -3.24 -18.08
CA VAL A 159 -8.46 -3.25 -17.17
C VAL A 159 -7.22 -3.76 -17.92
N VAL A 160 -7.39 -4.66 -18.90
CA VAL A 160 -6.33 -5.10 -19.83
C VAL A 160 -5.66 -3.92 -20.50
N LEU A 161 -6.42 -3.01 -21.10
CA LEU A 161 -5.87 -1.88 -21.85
C LEU A 161 -5.10 -0.91 -20.95
N LEU A 162 -5.62 -0.60 -19.76
CA LEU A 162 -4.98 0.30 -18.80
C LEU A 162 -3.67 -0.28 -18.24
N VAL A 163 -3.69 -1.54 -17.79
CA VAL A 163 -2.48 -2.19 -17.27
C VAL A 163 -1.48 -2.47 -18.39
N ARG A 164 -1.93 -2.85 -19.59
CA ARG A 164 -1.04 -3.06 -20.76
C ARG A 164 -0.36 -1.77 -21.20
N LEU A 165 -1.01 -0.61 -21.16
CA LEU A 165 -0.40 0.69 -21.45
C LEU A 165 0.70 1.05 -20.43
N VAL A 166 0.40 0.87 -19.14
CA VAL A 166 1.35 1.18 -18.06
C VAL A 166 2.53 0.20 -18.06
N VAL A 167 2.27 -1.09 -18.25
CA VAL A 167 3.31 -2.14 -18.30
C VAL A 167 4.13 -2.06 -19.59
N HIS A 168 3.60 -1.66 -20.74
CA HIS A 168 4.40 -1.51 -21.96
C HIS A 168 5.47 -0.42 -21.85
N HIS A 169 5.20 0.65 -21.09
CA HIS A 169 6.16 1.73 -20.86
C HIS A 169 7.32 1.30 -19.97
N GLU A 170 7.09 0.39 -19.00
CA GLU A 170 8.15 -0.16 -18.15
C GLU A 170 8.86 -1.39 -18.78
N MET A 171 8.15 -2.15 -19.63
CA MET A 171 8.71 -3.34 -20.28
C MET A 171 9.76 -2.99 -21.33
N SER A 172 9.82 -1.78 -21.90
CA SER A 172 10.87 -1.38 -22.83
C SER A 172 12.26 -1.31 -22.18
N ASP A 173 12.32 -0.99 -20.88
CA ASP A 173 13.56 -1.05 -20.10
C ASP A 173 13.88 -2.49 -19.69
N PHE A 174 12.86 -3.29 -19.40
CA PHE A 174 13.04 -4.70 -19.05
C PHE A 174 13.51 -5.57 -20.23
N THR A 175 13.05 -5.35 -21.46
CA THR A 175 13.55 -6.09 -22.64
C THR A 175 15.03 -5.81 -22.92
N LYS A 176 15.51 -4.59 -22.65
CA LYS A 176 16.94 -4.25 -22.75
C LYS A 176 17.79 -4.97 -21.70
N GLN A 177 17.27 -5.17 -20.49
CA GLN A 177 17.98 -5.85 -19.40
C GLN A 177 17.91 -7.39 -19.52
N ARG A 178 16.79 -7.91 -20.06
CA ARG A 178 16.54 -9.33 -20.31
C ARG A 178 17.42 -9.92 -21.40
N SER A 179 17.77 -9.16 -22.45
CA SER A 179 18.69 -9.64 -23.49
C SER A 179 20.09 -9.96 -22.92
N HIS A 180 20.55 -9.17 -21.95
CA HIS A 180 21.84 -9.36 -21.28
C HIS A 180 21.86 -10.54 -20.28
N LEU A 181 20.71 -10.83 -19.66
CA LEU A 181 20.56 -11.96 -18.75
C LEU A 181 20.39 -13.30 -19.50
N LEU A 182 19.65 -13.34 -20.61
CA LEU A 182 19.43 -14.57 -21.39
C LEU A 182 20.72 -15.11 -22.05
N THR A 183 21.68 -14.25 -22.39
CA THR A 183 23.01 -14.69 -22.87
C THR A 183 23.80 -15.47 -21.82
N ASN A 184 23.57 -15.23 -20.52
CA ASN A 184 24.26 -15.92 -19.43
C ASN A 184 23.56 -17.22 -18.98
N PHE A 185 22.25 -17.36 -19.24
CA PHE A 185 21.44 -18.51 -18.80
C PHE A 185 21.35 -19.67 -19.81
N SER A 186 21.87 -19.49 -21.03
CA SER A 186 21.90 -20.50 -22.11
C SER A 186 22.64 -21.81 -21.78
N LYS A 187 23.28 -21.94 -20.60
CA LYS A 187 24.05 -23.13 -20.20
C LYS A 187 23.35 -24.09 -19.23
N SER A 188 22.10 -23.86 -18.82
CA SER A 188 21.40 -24.75 -17.87
C SER A 188 20.23 -25.49 -18.50
N SER A 189 20.30 -26.82 -18.51
CA SER A 189 19.40 -27.78 -19.17
C SER A 189 17.98 -27.88 -18.58
N PHE A 190 17.59 -26.99 -17.66
CA PHE A 190 16.34 -27.09 -16.91
C PHE A 190 15.12 -26.42 -17.58
N LEU A 191 15.31 -25.55 -18.58
CA LEU A 191 14.22 -24.75 -19.17
C LEU A 191 13.77 -25.17 -20.58
N SER A 192 14.42 -26.16 -21.19
CA SER A 192 13.99 -26.69 -22.50
C SER A 192 12.61 -27.34 -22.46
N SER A 193 12.24 -27.96 -21.33
CA SER A 193 10.93 -28.60 -21.15
C SER A 193 9.78 -27.59 -20.98
N LEU A 194 10.05 -26.42 -20.38
CA LEU A 194 9.02 -25.41 -20.11
C LEU A 194 8.70 -24.56 -21.36
N ALA A 195 9.66 -24.38 -22.27
CA ALA A 195 9.48 -23.62 -23.51
C ALA A 195 8.58 -24.34 -24.53
N LEU A 196 8.53 -25.68 -24.50
CA LEU A 196 7.72 -26.47 -25.44
C LEU A 196 6.22 -26.39 -25.16
N HIS A 197 5.79 -26.07 -23.93
CA HIS A 197 4.38 -25.98 -23.59
C HIS A 197 3.72 -24.65 -23.97
N TYR A 198 4.51 -23.63 -24.32
CA TYR A 198 4.03 -22.26 -24.64
C TYR A 198 4.04 -21.92 -26.13
N ASN A 199 4.28 -22.89 -27.01
CA ASN A 199 4.09 -22.71 -28.45
C ASN A 199 2.88 -23.51 -28.92
N VAL A 200 1.71 -22.88 -28.91
CA VAL A 200 0.62 -23.24 -29.83
C VAL A 200 0.26 -21.99 -30.63
N LYS A 201 0.19 -22.20 -31.94
CA LYS A 201 0.20 -21.26 -33.07
C LYS A 201 -0.78 -20.10 -32.99
#